data_AF-A0A0B3RU10-F1
#
_entry.id   AF-A0A0B3RU10-F1
#
_cell.length_a   1.000
_cell.length_b   1.000
_cell.length_c   1.000
_cell.angle_alpha   90.00
_cell.angle_beta   90.00
_cell.angle_gamma   90.00
#
_symmetry.space_group_name_H-M   'P 1'
#
loop_
_entity.id
_entity.type
_entity.pdbx_description
1 polymer ?
#
loop_
_entity_poly.entity_id
_entity_poly.type
_entity_poly.pdbx_seq_one_letter_code
_entity_poly.pdbx_strand_id
1 'polypeptide(L)'
;MRDEDISPTHVRVGTSTQADTAAAVREASACIDPRDTCFVLALMPQNFDRAVMAQELSRRMEGVPVFGCTTAGQITVRGYETGALQLIAFPREHFRCASLLIEPLKPISITEIAAQAKRHAVRFQRTAGWNRLALVLSDGLSKQEDLLISTLETVLDDLPVFGGSAGDGLSFGETLILHNGQFRSNVALLMLLETDLQFQGIGFDHFLPTETQLVITDADPEERLVNEINGAPAAQEYARLVGCGVADLSPQIFAENPILVRYNQNYYVRAISSVKDGQALSFLAAIDDGVVLTLGKGTEIIKTLEAGLSVSGPGGLTPDFILGFDCVLRKLEIEQKQLGTEASALFRAHRVLGFNTYGEQHCGVHMNQTFVGVAFFDPAGRALG
;
A
#
# COMPACT_ATOMS: atom_id res chain seq x y z
N MET A 1 -17.99 25.61 -15.90
CA MET A 1 -17.48 24.35 -16.48
C MET A 1 -18.09 23.27 -15.61
N ARG A 2 -19.01 22.46 -16.15
CA ARG A 2 -19.70 21.45 -15.34
C ARG A 2 -18.65 20.42 -14.93
N ASP A 3 -18.65 20.02 -13.67
CA ASP A 3 -17.93 18.83 -13.21
C ASP A 3 -18.48 17.66 -14.03
N GLU A 4 -17.80 17.32 -15.12
CA GLU A 4 -18.01 16.04 -15.78
C GLU A 4 -17.70 14.97 -14.74
N ASP A 5 -18.57 13.98 -14.62
CA ASP A 5 -18.46 12.91 -13.64
C ASP A 5 -17.17 12.12 -13.91
N ILE A 6 -16.08 12.47 -13.23
CA ILE A 6 -14.72 11.87 -13.36
C ILE A 6 -14.67 10.50 -12.67
N SER A 7 -15.76 9.75 -12.72
CA SER A 7 -15.86 8.42 -12.13
C SER A 7 -15.25 7.39 -13.09
N PRO A 8 -14.50 6.40 -12.56
CA PRO A 8 -13.96 5.34 -13.38
C PRO A 8 -15.06 4.47 -13.98
N THR A 9 -14.82 3.93 -15.17
CA THR A 9 -15.82 3.16 -15.92
C THR A 9 -15.81 1.67 -15.55
N HIS A 10 -14.63 1.12 -15.23
CA HIS A 10 -14.43 -0.32 -15.01
C HIS A 10 -14.56 -0.76 -13.55
N VAL A 11 -14.75 0.17 -12.61
CA VAL A 11 -15.09 -0.13 -11.22
C VAL A 11 -16.27 0.73 -10.76
N ARG A 12 -16.89 0.37 -9.64
CA ARG A 12 -17.88 1.22 -8.96
C ARG A 12 -17.33 1.62 -7.60
N VAL A 13 -17.48 2.88 -7.25
CA VAL A 13 -16.94 3.42 -6.00
C VAL A 13 -18.08 4.02 -5.20
N GLY A 14 -18.18 3.63 -3.95
CA GLY A 14 -19.05 4.27 -2.99
C GLY A 14 -18.29 4.70 -1.75
N THR A 15 -18.63 5.88 -1.23
CA THR A 15 -17.93 6.49 -0.10
C THR A 15 -18.94 7.00 0.91
N SER A 16 -18.59 6.95 2.20
CA SER A 16 -19.36 7.56 3.26
C SER A 16 -18.48 8.23 4.29
N THR A 17 -18.93 9.38 4.79
CA THR A 17 -18.33 10.10 5.93
C THR A 17 -19.24 10.08 7.16
N GLN A 18 -20.24 9.20 7.18
CA GLN A 18 -21.13 9.05 8.34
C GLN A 18 -20.36 8.45 9.52
N ALA A 19 -20.62 8.97 10.72
CA ALA A 19 -20.01 8.44 11.94
C ALA A 19 -20.65 7.12 12.40
N ASP A 20 -21.96 6.93 12.16
CA ASP A 20 -22.63 5.67 12.46
C ASP A 20 -22.19 4.59 11.46
N THR A 21 -21.64 3.50 11.98
CA THR A 21 -21.10 2.39 11.19
C THR A 21 -22.12 1.83 10.21
N ALA A 22 -23.35 1.57 10.68
CA ALA A 22 -24.39 1.00 9.83
C ALA A 22 -24.82 2.00 8.75
N ALA A 23 -25.01 3.28 9.09
CA ALA A 23 -25.28 4.34 8.12
C ALA A 23 -24.18 4.48 7.08
N ALA A 24 -22.92 4.39 7.50
CA ALA A 24 -21.77 4.50 6.61
C ALA A 24 -21.76 3.37 5.58
N VAL A 25 -21.96 2.13 6.02
CA VAL A 25 -22.06 0.98 5.10
C VAL A 25 -23.28 1.12 4.18
N ARG A 26 -24.42 1.59 4.71
CA ARG A 26 -25.62 1.80 3.88
C ARG A 26 -25.39 2.81 2.76
N GLU A 27 -24.76 3.94 3.07
CA GLU A 27 -24.45 5.00 2.11
C GLU A 27 -23.38 4.54 1.11
N ALA A 28 -22.26 4.01 1.59
CA ALA A 28 -21.14 3.60 0.73
C ALA A 28 -21.48 2.40 -0.20
N SER A 29 -22.48 1.59 0.13
CA SER A 29 -22.91 0.48 -0.73
C SER A 29 -24.08 0.81 -1.65
N ALA A 30 -24.65 2.02 -1.58
CA ALA A 30 -25.88 2.36 -2.29
C ALA A 30 -25.77 2.27 -3.82
N CYS A 31 -24.57 2.46 -4.37
CA CYS A 31 -24.30 2.43 -5.81
C CYS A 31 -23.69 1.10 -6.31
N ILE A 32 -23.60 0.09 -5.45
CA ILE A 32 -23.00 -1.22 -5.78
C ILE A 32 -24.12 -2.24 -5.92
N ASP A 33 -24.21 -2.90 -7.09
CA ASP A 33 -25.12 -4.02 -7.33
C ASP A 33 -24.39 -5.36 -7.10
N PRO A 34 -24.72 -6.14 -6.06
CA PRO A 34 -24.02 -7.40 -5.81
C PRO A 34 -24.08 -8.41 -6.97
N ARG A 35 -25.08 -8.30 -7.87
CA ARG A 35 -25.27 -9.25 -8.98
C ARG A 35 -24.21 -9.11 -10.06
N ASP A 36 -23.71 -7.90 -10.30
CA ASP A 36 -22.68 -7.64 -11.30
C ASP A 36 -21.26 -7.64 -10.71
N THR A 37 -21.13 -7.68 -9.38
CA THR A 37 -19.86 -7.48 -8.67
C THR A 37 -19.13 -8.79 -8.39
N CYS A 38 -17.84 -8.87 -8.75
CA CYS A 38 -16.95 -10.00 -8.49
C CYS A 38 -16.49 -10.02 -7.02
N PHE A 39 -15.94 -8.91 -6.55
CA PHE A 39 -15.56 -8.69 -5.15
C PHE A 39 -15.60 -7.19 -4.83
N VAL A 40 -15.59 -6.87 -3.54
CA VAL A 40 -15.48 -5.49 -3.05
C VAL A 40 -14.23 -5.36 -2.19
N LEU A 41 -13.45 -4.29 -2.42
CA LEU A 41 -12.40 -3.84 -1.52
C LEU A 41 -12.96 -2.75 -0.61
N ALA A 42 -12.96 -3.01 0.70
CA ALA A 42 -13.43 -2.12 1.75
C ALA A 42 -12.24 -1.51 2.50
N LEU A 43 -12.07 -0.20 2.36
CA LEU A 43 -11.00 0.57 2.97
C LEU A 43 -11.62 1.43 4.07
N MET A 44 -11.21 1.21 5.31
CA MET A 44 -11.92 1.77 6.45
C MET A 44 -11.00 2.45 7.47
N PRO A 45 -11.47 3.54 8.09
CA PRO A 45 -10.82 4.12 9.26
C PRO A 45 -11.06 3.25 10.50
N GLN A 46 -10.22 3.44 11.52
CA GLN A 46 -10.21 2.63 12.73
C GLN A 46 -11.42 2.84 13.67
N ASN A 47 -12.16 3.94 13.52
CA ASN A 47 -13.20 4.38 14.46
C ASN A 47 -14.56 3.69 14.27
N PHE A 48 -14.70 2.82 13.28
CA PHE A 48 -15.94 2.07 13.05
C PHE A 48 -16.06 0.85 13.95
N ASP A 49 -17.30 0.50 14.32
CA ASP A 49 -17.60 -0.74 15.02
C ASP A 49 -17.41 -1.92 14.06
N ARG A 50 -16.40 -2.75 14.35
CA ARG A 50 -15.97 -3.86 13.49
C ARG A 50 -17.07 -4.92 13.32
N ALA A 51 -17.82 -5.20 14.39
CA ALA A 51 -18.86 -6.22 14.36
C ALA A 51 -20.04 -5.75 13.50
N VAL A 52 -20.46 -4.49 13.70
CA VAL A 52 -21.53 -3.88 12.90
C VAL A 52 -21.10 -3.74 11.44
N MET A 53 -19.87 -3.31 11.17
CA MET A 53 -19.30 -3.19 9.83
C MET A 53 -19.32 -4.52 9.09
N ALA A 54 -18.77 -5.58 9.71
CA ALA A 54 -18.74 -6.92 9.12
C ALA A 54 -20.15 -7.46 8.84
N GLN A 55 -21.08 -7.28 9.78
CA GLN A 55 -22.46 -7.71 9.62
C GLN A 55 -23.17 -6.96 8.49
N GLU A 56 -23.07 -5.64 8.44
CA GLU A 56 -23.75 -4.82 7.43
C GLU A 56 -23.18 -5.03 6.03
N LEU A 57 -21.85 -5.18 5.91
CA LEU A 57 -21.20 -5.51 4.63
C LEU A 57 -21.66 -6.88 4.13
N SER A 58 -21.65 -7.89 5.01
CA SER A 58 -22.10 -9.25 4.66
C SER A 58 -23.57 -9.26 4.23
N ARG A 59 -24.43 -8.51 4.93
CA ARG A 59 -25.86 -8.40 4.62
C ARG A 59 -26.11 -7.72 3.27
N ARG A 60 -25.32 -6.71 2.91
CA ARG A 60 -25.55 -5.90 1.71
C ARG A 60 -24.90 -6.45 0.46
N MET A 61 -23.78 -7.13 0.60
CA MET A 61 -23.02 -7.69 -0.50
C MET A 61 -23.41 -9.14 -0.82
N GLU A 62 -24.37 -9.72 -0.10
CA GLU A 62 -24.97 -11.07 -0.27
C GLU A 62 -24.30 -11.97 -1.33
N GLY A 63 -23.35 -12.81 -0.90
CA GLY A 63 -22.64 -13.76 -1.78
C GLY A 63 -21.45 -13.18 -2.55
N VAL A 64 -21.22 -11.87 -2.52
CA VAL A 64 -20.01 -11.22 -3.02
C VAL A 64 -18.96 -11.16 -1.91
N PRO A 65 -17.73 -11.66 -2.17
CA PRO A 65 -16.62 -11.51 -1.23
C PRO A 65 -16.29 -10.04 -0.97
N VAL A 66 -16.20 -9.67 0.31
CA VAL A 66 -15.68 -8.38 0.74
C VAL A 66 -14.32 -8.60 1.40
N PHE A 67 -13.31 -7.97 0.80
CA PHE A 67 -11.94 -7.93 1.27
C PHE A 67 -11.64 -6.52 1.75
N GLY A 68 -10.65 -6.34 2.63
CA GLY A 68 -10.33 -4.99 3.07
C GLY A 68 -9.34 -4.94 4.20
N CYS A 69 -9.08 -3.73 4.68
CA CYS A 69 -8.27 -3.51 5.85
C CYS A 69 -8.60 -2.18 6.53
N THR A 70 -8.17 -2.03 7.78
CA THR A 70 -8.03 -0.72 8.39
C THR A 70 -6.91 0.05 7.70
N THR A 71 -7.01 1.38 7.71
CA THR A 71 -6.13 2.25 6.91
C THR A 71 -5.69 3.51 7.67
N ALA A 72 -4.66 4.20 7.17
CA ALA A 72 -4.21 5.49 7.70
C ALA A 72 -4.89 6.71 7.05
N GLY A 73 -5.95 6.48 6.28
CA GLY A 73 -6.59 7.44 5.39
C GLY A 73 -6.96 6.80 4.08
N GLN A 74 -7.79 7.47 3.29
CA GLN A 74 -8.27 6.99 2.01
C GLN A 74 -7.87 7.97 0.91
N ILE A 75 -7.63 7.44 -0.28
CA ILE A 75 -7.62 8.23 -1.53
C ILE A 75 -8.95 7.94 -2.20
N THR A 76 -9.87 8.90 -2.17
CA THR A 76 -11.22 8.78 -2.71
C THR A 76 -11.35 9.55 -4.01
N VAL A 77 -12.54 9.52 -4.61
CA VAL A 77 -12.89 10.38 -5.75
C VAL A 77 -12.75 11.88 -5.44
N ARG A 78 -12.59 12.25 -4.16
CA ARG A 78 -12.29 13.62 -3.70
C ARG A 78 -10.80 13.90 -3.46
N GLY A 79 -9.94 12.89 -3.55
CA GLY A 79 -8.53 12.95 -3.16
C GLY A 79 -8.32 12.40 -1.76
N TYR A 80 -7.42 12.98 -0.96
CA TYR A 80 -7.22 12.50 0.41
C TYR A 80 -8.45 12.77 1.28
N GLU A 81 -8.89 11.73 1.99
CA GLU A 81 -9.85 11.87 3.08
C GLU A 81 -9.38 11.08 4.30
N THR A 82 -9.70 11.63 5.47
CA THR A 82 -9.49 10.96 6.75
C THR A 82 -10.86 10.65 7.33
N GLY A 83 -11.12 9.38 7.64
CA GLY A 83 -12.37 8.97 8.27
C GLY A 83 -13.50 8.59 7.31
N ALA A 84 -13.22 8.44 6.01
CA ALA A 84 -14.20 7.98 5.04
C ALA A 84 -14.18 6.46 4.93
N LEU A 85 -15.34 5.80 5.00
CA LEU A 85 -15.47 4.43 4.49
C LEU A 85 -15.46 4.49 2.96
N GLN A 86 -14.59 3.74 2.31
CA GLN A 86 -14.58 3.57 0.86
C GLN A 86 -14.79 2.11 0.48
N LEU A 87 -15.72 1.88 -0.44
CA LEU A 87 -15.94 0.59 -1.08
C LEU A 87 -15.61 0.73 -2.57
N ILE A 88 -14.71 -0.13 -3.07
CA ILE A 88 -14.39 -0.27 -4.49
C ILE A 88 -14.90 -1.63 -4.96
N ALA A 89 -15.95 -1.64 -5.77
CA ALA A 89 -16.54 -2.83 -6.34
C ALA A 89 -15.95 -3.12 -7.73
N PHE A 90 -15.43 -4.34 -7.89
CA PHE A 90 -14.82 -4.84 -9.11
C PHE A 90 -15.83 -5.72 -9.86
N PRO A 91 -16.32 -5.33 -11.05
CA PRO A 91 -17.36 -6.08 -11.78
C PRO A 91 -16.88 -7.45 -12.30
N ARG A 92 -17.79 -8.43 -12.34
CA ARG A 92 -17.57 -9.78 -12.91
C ARG A 92 -17.31 -9.77 -14.41
N GLU A 93 -17.72 -8.71 -15.09
CA GLU A 93 -17.45 -8.50 -16.52
C GLU A 93 -15.94 -8.44 -16.78
N HIS A 94 -15.20 -7.73 -15.93
CA HIS A 94 -13.78 -7.46 -16.13
C HIS A 94 -12.85 -8.20 -15.15
N PHE A 95 -13.38 -8.77 -14.06
CA PHE A 95 -12.55 -9.31 -12.99
C PHE A 95 -12.96 -10.71 -12.55
N ARG A 96 -11.96 -11.51 -12.23
CA ARG A 96 -12.04 -12.75 -11.45
C ARG A 96 -11.06 -12.65 -10.29
N CYS A 97 -11.45 -13.16 -9.13
CA CYS A 97 -10.62 -13.10 -7.93
C CYS A 97 -10.62 -14.44 -7.19
N ALA A 98 -9.45 -14.85 -6.71
CA ALA A 98 -9.30 -15.90 -5.72
C ALA A 98 -8.46 -15.37 -4.55
N SER A 99 -8.90 -15.59 -3.32
CA SER A 99 -8.20 -15.10 -2.13
C SER A 99 -7.64 -16.21 -1.27
N LEU A 100 -6.50 -15.93 -0.64
CA LEU A 100 -5.84 -16.76 0.35
C LEU A 100 -5.54 -15.90 1.58
N LEU A 101 -5.99 -16.34 2.74
CA LEU A 101 -5.59 -15.76 4.01
C LEU A 101 -4.37 -16.52 4.54
N ILE A 102 -3.29 -15.80 4.79
CA ILE A 102 -2.06 -16.30 5.39
C ILE A 102 -2.11 -15.97 6.88
N GLU A 103 -2.12 -17.00 7.72
CA GLU A 103 -2.29 -16.89 9.16
C GLU A 103 -1.55 -18.05 9.87
N PRO A 104 -0.75 -17.78 10.92
CA PRO A 104 -0.33 -16.46 11.41
C PRO A 104 0.79 -15.84 10.54
N LEU A 105 0.98 -14.53 10.64
CA LEU A 105 2.18 -13.87 10.14
C LEU A 105 3.34 -13.97 11.12
N LYS A 106 3.17 -13.76 12.43
CA LYS A 106 4.24 -13.84 13.43
C LYS A 106 4.01 -15.04 14.36
N PRO A 107 4.93 -16.03 14.41
CA PRO A 107 6.09 -16.20 13.52
C PRO A 107 5.67 -16.65 12.12
N ILE A 108 6.41 -16.22 11.10
CA ILE A 108 6.10 -16.54 9.70
C ILE A 108 6.81 -17.83 9.27
N SER A 109 6.12 -18.68 8.53
CA SER A 109 6.72 -19.88 7.92
C SER A 109 6.87 -19.71 6.42
N ILE A 110 8.10 -19.38 5.97
CA ILE A 110 8.44 -19.21 4.55
C ILE A 110 7.98 -20.41 3.73
N THR A 111 8.28 -21.61 4.22
CA THR A 111 7.95 -22.87 3.52
C THR A 111 6.44 -23.05 3.36
N GLU A 112 5.67 -22.75 4.41
CA GLU A 112 4.21 -22.88 4.36
C GLU A 112 3.59 -21.83 3.46
N ILE A 113 4.01 -20.57 3.54
CA ILE A 113 3.53 -19.49 2.67
C ILE A 113 3.84 -19.81 1.22
N ALA A 114 5.09 -20.17 0.91
CA ALA A 114 5.51 -20.57 -0.42
C ALA A 114 4.61 -21.69 -0.97
N ALA A 115 4.37 -22.73 -0.16
CA ALA A 115 3.57 -23.86 -0.58
C ALA A 115 2.08 -23.51 -0.73
N GLN A 116 1.52 -22.69 0.16
CA GLN A 116 0.13 -22.23 0.08
C GLN A 116 -0.09 -21.32 -1.13
N ALA A 117 0.77 -20.31 -1.33
CA ALA A 117 0.70 -19.38 -2.46
C ALA A 117 0.83 -20.11 -3.81
N LYS A 118 1.81 -21.01 -3.98
CA LYS A 118 1.94 -21.83 -5.20
C LYS A 118 0.70 -22.67 -5.47
N ARG A 119 0.22 -23.40 -4.46
CA ARG A 119 -0.99 -24.24 -4.61
C ARG A 119 -2.20 -23.39 -4.98
N HIS A 120 -2.34 -22.22 -4.38
CA HIS A 120 -3.46 -21.31 -4.65
C HIS A 120 -3.37 -20.75 -6.08
N ALA A 121 -2.20 -20.31 -6.51
CA ALA A 121 -1.96 -19.79 -7.85
C ALA A 121 -2.18 -20.82 -8.97
N VAL A 122 -1.84 -22.09 -8.71
CA VAL A 122 -2.10 -23.21 -9.64
C VAL A 122 -3.58 -23.56 -9.72
N ARG A 123 -4.32 -23.48 -8.61
CA ARG A 123 -5.77 -23.76 -8.57
C ARG A 123 -6.61 -22.65 -9.19
N PHE A 124 -6.10 -21.43 -9.22
CA PHE A 124 -6.77 -20.30 -9.84
C PHE A 124 -6.67 -20.41 -11.36
N GLN A 125 -7.75 -20.93 -11.97
CA GLN A 125 -7.82 -21.24 -13.40
C GLN A 125 -7.52 -20.02 -14.26
N ARG A 126 -6.76 -20.24 -15.34
CA ARG A 126 -6.38 -19.18 -16.27
C ARG A 126 -7.46 -18.95 -17.33
N THR A 127 -7.76 -17.68 -17.59
CA THR A 127 -8.63 -17.27 -18.71
C THR A 127 -7.77 -16.82 -19.89
N ALA A 128 -7.99 -17.42 -21.06
CA ALA A 128 -7.18 -17.08 -22.25
C ALA A 128 -7.35 -15.60 -22.62
N GLY A 129 -6.23 -14.91 -22.83
CA GLY A 129 -6.20 -13.48 -23.18
C GLY A 129 -6.43 -12.52 -22.02
N TRP A 130 -6.61 -13.01 -20.79
CA TRP A 130 -6.73 -12.16 -19.59
C TRP A 130 -5.35 -11.99 -18.94
N ASN A 131 -5.10 -10.78 -18.45
CA ASN A 131 -3.93 -10.43 -17.66
C ASN A 131 -4.11 -10.88 -16.20
N ARG A 132 -3.00 -11.06 -15.49
CA ARG A 132 -3.01 -11.54 -14.09
C ARG A 132 -2.08 -10.69 -13.24
N LEU A 133 -2.52 -10.42 -12.02
CA LEU A 133 -1.70 -9.79 -10.98
C LEU A 133 -2.09 -10.33 -9.61
N ALA A 134 -1.27 -10.03 -8.61
CA ALA A 134 -1.59 -10.28 -7.22
C ALA A 134 -1.66 -8.96 -6.44
N LEU A 135 -2.65 -8.87 -5.54
CA LEU A 135 -2.72 -7.83 -4.53
C LEU A 135 -2.46 -8.44 -3.15
N VAL A 136 -1.68 -7.77 -2.32
CA VAL A 136 -1.45 -8.15 -0.92
C VAL A 136 -1.86 -7.04 0.04
N LEU A 137 -2.59 -7.42 1.09
CA LEU A 137 -2.85 -6.56 2.25
C LEU A 137 -2.33 -7.28 3.48
N SER A 138 -1.34 -6.72 4.17
CA SER A 138 -0.73 -7.32 5.36
C SER A 138 -1.06 -6.53 6.62
N ASP A 139 -1.12 -7.20 7.77
CA ASP A 139 -1.07 -6.50 9.06
C ASP A 139 0.24 -5.71 9.16
N GLY A 140 0.12 -4.37 9.23
CA GLY A 140 1.23 -3.43 9.24
C GLY A 140 2.01 -3.36 10.55
N LEU A 141 1.57 -4.07 11.58
CA LEU A 141 2.26 -4.16 12.88
C LEU A 141 2.88 -5.54 13.12
N SER A 142 2.73 -6.48 12.18
CA SER A 142 3.31 -7.82 12.27
C SER A 142 4.84 -7.83 12.23
N LYS A 143 5.44 -6.82 11.58
CA LYS A 143 6.87 -6.74 11.24
C LYS A 143 7.37 -7.84 10.28
N GLN A 144 6.47 -8.51 9.57
CA GLN A 144 6.80 -9.65 8.70
C GLN A 144 6.70 -9.34 7.21
N GLU A 145 6.47 -8.08 6.84
CA GLU A 145 6.18 -7.70 5.45
C GLU A 145 7.34 -7.95 4.50
N ASP A 146 8.59 -7.67 4.91
CA ASP A 146 9.80 -7.95 4.13
C ASP A 146 9.90 -9.45 3.76
N LEU A 147 9.66 -10.34 4.73
CA LEU A 147 9.73 -11.78 4.51
C LEU A 147 8.53 -12.31 3.72
N LEU A 148 7.34 -11.76 3.96
CA LEU A 148 6.14 -12.08 3.21
C LEU A 148 6.31 -11.75 1.72
N ILE A 149 6.67 -10.51 1.39
CA ILE A 149 6.70 -10.06 -0.01
C ILE A 149 7.82 -10.72 -0.81
N SER A 150 9.01 -10.88 -0.21
CA SER A 150 10.12 -11.61 -0.86
C SER A 150 9.78 -13.07 -1.11
N THR A 151 9.09 -13.73 -0.17
CA THR A 151 8.59 -15.09 -0.36
C THR A 151 7.55 -15.15 -1.48
N LEU A 152 6.58 -14.24 -1.50
CA LEU A 152 5.53 -14.20 -2.53
C LEU A 152 6.11 -13.94 -3.92
N GLU A 153 7.02 -12.99 -4.06
CA GLU A 153 7.70 -12.69 -5.33
C GLU A 153 8.40 -13.93 -5.89
N THR A 154 9.14 -14.66 -5.04
CA THR A 154 9.91 -15.87 -5.41
C THR A 154 9.03 -17.03 -5.86
N VAL A 155 7.74 -17.04 -5.50
CA VAL A 155 6.86 -18.19 -5.72
C VAL A 155 5.72 -17.92 -6.68
N LEU A 156 5.44 -16.64 -6.94
CA LEU A 156 4.42 -16.19 -7.85
C LEU A 156 4.97 -15.74 -9.20
N ASP A 157 6.30 -15.72 -9.41
CA ASP A 157 7.13 -15.47 -10.62
C ASP A 157 6.46 -14.88 -11.89
N ASP A 158 5.33 -15.42 -12.34
CA ASP A 158 4.52 -14.91 -13.46
C ASP A 158 3.54 -13.77 -13.09
N LEU A 159 3.33 -13.48 -11.80
CA LEU A 159 2.33 -12.52 -11.32
C LEU A 159 3.03 -11.36 -10.62
N PRO A 160 2.96 -10.13 -11.15
CA PRO A 160 3.43 -8.97 -10.41
C PRO A 160 2.58 -8.79 -9.14
N VAL A 161 3.25 -8.61 -8.02
CA VAL A 161 2.62 -8.39 -6.71
C VAL A 161 2.65 -6.90 -6.36
N PHE A 162 1.50 -6.39 -5.94
CA PHE A 162 1.32 -5.02 -5.45
C PHE A 162 0.58 -5.05 -4.12
N GLY A 163 0.84 -4.09 -3.24
CA GLY A 163 0.12 -4.09 -1.98
C GLY A 163 0.47 -2.98 -1.04
N GLY A 164 -0.20 -3.03 0.10
CA GLY A 164 0.04 -2.14 1.22
C GLY A 164 -0.24 -2.79 2.56
N SER A 165 0.53 -2.40 3.56
CA SER A 165 0.27 -2.70 4.96
C SER A 165 -0.92 -1.90 5.46
N ALA A 166 -1.83 -2.59 6.15
CA ALA A 166 -2.92 -2.00 6.90
C ALA A 166 -2.39 -0.99 7.94
N GLY A 167 -3.23 -0.03 8.30
CA GLY A 167 -2.91 1.00 9.29
C GLY A 167 -4.10 1.33 10.17
N ASP A 168 -3.91 2.17 11.18
CA ASP A 168 -4.96 2.63 12.10
C ASP A 168 -4.84 4.14 12.34
N GLY A 169 -4.89 4.90 11.25
CA GLY A 169 -4.58 6.33 11.29
C GLY A 169 -3.11 6.54 11.64
N LEU A 170 -2.85 7.33 12.68
CA LEU A 170 -1.51 7.58 13.22
C LEU A 170 -1.34 6.94 14.62
N SER A 171 -2.20 5.99 14.97
CA SER A 171 -2.23 5.38 16.30
C SER A 171 -1.18 4.28 16.48
N PHE A 172 -0.85 3.53 15.43
CA PHE A 172 0.11 2.42 15.46
C PHE A 172 -0.18 1.40 16.57
N GLY A 173 -1.45 1.15 16.85
CA GLY A 173 -1.92 0.30 17.95
C GLY A 173 -2.41 -1.07 17.49
N GLU A 174 -3.30 -1.11 16.51
CA GLU A 174 -3.88 -2.36 16.00
C GLU A 174 -4.30 -2.21 14.54
N THR A 175 -3.82 -3.09 13.66
CA THR A 175 -4.26 -3.12 12.26
C THR A 175 -4.96 -4.43 11.94
N LEU A 176 -5.94 -4.37 11.05
CA LEU A 176 -6.83 -5.49 10.79
C LEU A 176 -7.08 -5.67 9.31
N ILE A 177 -7.18 -6.93 8.93
CA ILE A 177 -7.59 -7.37 7.60
C ILE A 177 -9.01 -7.93 7.67
N LEU A 178 -9.87 -7.51 6.74
CA LEU A 178 -11.21 -8.04 6.55
C LEU A 178 -11.17 -9.16 5.51
N HIS A 179 -11.57 -10.36 5.94
CA HIS A 179 -11.73 -11.51 5.05
C HIS A 179 -12.92 -12.35 5.52
N ASN A 180 -13.80 -12.74 4.59
CA ASN A 180 -14.99 -13.57 4.88
C ASN A 180 -15.84 -13.05 6.05
N GLY A 181 -16.06 -11.73 6.11
CA GLY A 181 -16.88 -11.09 7.16
C GLY A 181 -16.24 -11.10 8.54
N GLN A 182 -14.91 -11.28 8.65
CA GLN A 182 -14.18 -11.24 9.91
C GLN A 182 -12.97 -10.33 9.82
N PHE A 183 -12.76 -9.55 10.88
CA PHE A 183 -11.54 -8.77 11.08
C PHE A 183 -10.53 -9.60 11.85
N ARG A 184 -9.30 -9.68 11.34
CA ARG A 184 -8.20 -10.41 11.97
C ARG A 184 -6.92 -9.59 11.95
N SER A 185 -6.15 -9.68 13.02
CA SER A 185 -4.76 -9.22 13.09
C SER A 185 -3.82 -10.41 12.92
N ASN A 186 -2.53 -10.12 12.76
CA ASN A 186 -1.47 -11.10 12.53
C ASN A 186 -1.71 -11.97 11.28
N VAL A 187 -2.28 -11.39 10.23
CA VAL A 187 -2.60 -12.07 8.97
C VAL A 187 -2.21 -11.23 7.76
N ALA A 188 -2.04 -11.89 6.61
CA ALA A 188 -2.03 -11.23 5.31
C ALA A 188 -3.09 -11.83 4.40
N LEU A 189 -3.69 -11.00 3.56
CA LEU A 189 -4.60 -11.38 2.51
C LEU A 189 -3.90 -11.27 1.16
N LEU A 190 -3.74 -12.41 0.49
CA LEU A 190 -3.30 -12.50 -0.90
C LEU A 190 -4.54 -12.64 -1.79
N MET A 191 -4.72 -11.72 -2.73
CA MET A 191 -5.76 -11.76 -3.77
C MET A 191 -5.10 -11.97 -5.12
N LEU A 192 -5.43 -13.07 -5.79
CA LEU A 192 -5.04 -13.31 -7.17
C LEU A 192 -6.15 -12.81 -8.09
N LEU A 193 -5.81 -11.92 -9.02
CA LEU A 193 -6.75 -11.33 -9.95
C LEU A 193 -6.47 -11.82 -11.37
N GLU A 194 -7.54 -12.11 -12.11
CA GLU A 194 -7.51 -12.07 -13.58
C GLU A 194 -8.38 -10.93 -14.07
N THR A 195 -7.95 -10.26 -15.14
CA THR A 195 -8.73 -9.20 -15.78
C THR A 195 -8.48 -9.13 -17.28
N ASP A 196 -9.48 -8.73 -18.07
CA ASP A 196 -9.30 -8.41 -19.49
C ASP A 196 -8.73 -7.00 -19.72
N LEU A 197 -8.71 -6.16 -18.68
CA LEU A 197 -8.10 -4.83 -18.70
C LEU A 197 -6.59 -4.93 -18.88
N GLN A 198 -6.02 -4.00 -19.63
CA GLN A 198 -4.57 -3.79 -19.60
C GLN A 198 -4.18 -3.11 -18.29
N PHE A 199 -3.00 -3.40 -17.77
CA PHE A 199 -2.51 -2.73 -16.57
C PHE A 199 -1.01 -2.40 -16.62
N GLN A 200 -0.62 -1.43 -15.81
CA GLN A 200 0.78 -1.08 -15.60
C GLN A 200 1.03 -0.82 -14.11
N GLY A 201 2.13 -1.40 -13.59
CA GLY A 201 2.61 -1.10 -12.25
C GLY A 201 3.20 0.30 -12.14
N ILE A 202 2.95 0.96 -11.02
CA ILE A 202 3.47 2.27 -10.68
C ILE A 202 4.22 2.14 -9.36
N GLY A 203 5.42 2.72 -9.29
CA GLY A 203 6.22 2.78 -8.07
C GLY A 203 7.12 4.00 -8.12
N PHE A 204 6.96 4.93 -7.19
CA PHE A 204 7.83 6.11 -7.12
C PHE A 204 7.93 6.70 -5.71
N ASP A 205 9.07 7.29 -5.44
CA ASP A 205 9.36 8.16 -4.31
C ASP A 205 10.06 9.43 -4.81
N HIS A 206 10.14 10.46 -3.98
CA HIS A 206 10.74 11.75 -4.33
C HIS A 206 12.13 11.91 -3.71
N PHE A 207 12.90 10.84 -3.59
CA PHE A 207 14.24 10.88 -3.01
C PHE A 207 15.33 10.60 -4.04
N LEU A 208 16.42 11.33 -3.90
CA LEU A 208 17.65 11.08 -4.65
C LEU A 208 18.75 10.60 -3.72
N PRO A 209 19.55 9.60 -4.13
CA PRO A 209 20.72 9.19 -3.36
C PRO A 209 21.76 10.30 -3.34
N THR A 210 22.38 10.51 -2.19
CA THR A 210 23.56 11.37 -2.05
C THR A 210 24.85 10.55 -2.19
N GLU A 211 26.01 11.20 -2.12
CA GLU A 211 27.32 10.51 -2.09
C GLU A 211 27.62 9.88 -0.72
N THR A 212 26.82 10.19 0.30
CA THR A 212 27.05 9.74 1.67
C THR A 212 26.55 8.32 1.86
N GLN A 213 27.48 7.39 2.02
CA GLN A 213 27.20 5.99 2.37
C GLN A 213 27.42 5.74 3.86
N LEU A 214 26.67 4.78 4.39
CA LEU A 214 26.76 4.32 5.77
C LEU A 214 26.62 2.80 5.84
N VAL A 215 27.28 2.19 6.82
CA VAL A 215 27.25 0.74 7.03
C VAL A 215 26.60 0.47 8.37
N ILE A 216 25.64 -0.45 8.36
CA ILE A 216 24.99 -0.95 9.57
C ILE A 216 25.96 -1.92 10.25
N THR A 217 26.37 -1.61 11.48
CA THR A 217 27.37 -2.42 12.19
C THR A 217 26.80 -3.25 13.34
N ASP A 218 25.62 -2.88 13.85
CA ASP A 218 24.83 -3.69 14.79
C ASP A 218 23.33 -3.37 14.64
N ALA A 219 22.51 -4.38 14.41
CA ALA A 219 21.07 -4.29 14.26
C ALA A 219 20.33 -5.51 14.85
N ASP A 220 19.08 -5.28 15.24
CA ASP A 220 18.07 -6.30 15.51
C ASP A 220 17.00 -6.21 14.41
N PRO A 221 17.09 -7.05 13.36
CA PRO A 221 16.16 -7.02 12.24
C PRO A 221 14.72 -7.37 12.64
N GLU A 222 14.54 -8.28 13.61
CA GLU A 222 13.22 -8.72 14.07
C GLU A 222 12.46 -7.59 14.77
N GLU A 223 13.17 -6.78 15.54
CA GLU A 223 12.61 -5.60 16.20
C GLU A 223 12.69 -4.33 15.36
N ARG A 224 13.36 -4.38 14.19
CA ARG A 224 13.63 -3.23 13.30
C ARG A 224 14.41 -2.13 14.01
N LEU A 225 15.42 -2.52 14.78
CA LEU A 225 16.29 -1.60 15.51
C LEU A 225 17.69 -1.63 14.89
N VAL A 226 18.26 -0.46 14.67
CA VAL A 226 19.68 -0.29 14.35
C VAL A 226 20.33 0.36 15.55
N ASN A 227 21.25 -0.36 16.17
CA ASN A 227 21.95 0.11 17.36
C ASN A 227 23.22 0.88 16.97
N GLU A 228 23.91 0.42 15.92
CA GLU A 228 25.16 1.04 15.47
C GLU A 228 25.22 1.28 13.96
N ILE A 229 25.74 2.45 13.59
CA ILE A 229 26.07 2.84 12.22
C ILE A 229 27.54 3.24 12.22
N ASN A 230 28.33 2.72 11.26
CA ASN A 230 29.75 3.00 11.11
C ASN A 230 30.57 2.77 12.40
N GLY A 231 30.15 1.84 13.27
CA GLY A 231 30.79 1.56 14.55
C GLY A 231 30.54 2.60 15.65
N ALA A 232 29.50 3.41 15.52
CA ALA A 232 29.07 4.40 16.52
C ALA A 232 27.56 4.28 16.78
N PRO A 233 27.04 4.78 17.92
CA PRO A 233 25.61 4.74 18.22
C PRO A 233 24.78 5.34 17.09
N ALA A 234 23.79 4.60 16.60
CA ALA A 234 23.09 4.90 15.36
C ALA A 234 22.51 6.32 15.29
N ALA A 235 21.85 6.78 16.36
CA ALA A 235 21.27 8.12 16.43
C ALA A 235 22.34 9.22 16.38
N GLN A 236 23.49 9.02 17.02
CA GLN A 236 24.59 9.99 17.00
C GLN A 236 25.22 10.09 15.62
N GLU A 237 25.50 8.94 15.01
CA GLU A 237 26.11 8.90 13.69
C GLU A 237 25.16 9.45 12.61
N TYR A 238 23.88 9.06 12.65
CA TYR A 238 22.88 9.61 11.74
C TYR A 238 22.75 11.13 11.89
N ALA A 239 22.64 11.66 13.12
CA ALA A 239 22.58 13.10 13.34
C ALA A 239 23.82 13.82 12.78
N ARG A 240 25.02 13.23 12.97
CA ARG A 240 26.27 13.75 12.41
C ARG A 240 26.26 13.76 10.87
N LEU A 241 25.76 12.70 10.23
CA LEU A 241 25.68 12.59 8.77
C LEU A 241 24.68 13.59 8.16
N VAL A 242 23.56 13.83 8.84
CA VAL A 242 22.55 14.83 8.44
C VAL A 242 23.00 16.26 8.76
N GLY A 243 23.90 16.43 9.74
CA GLY A 243 24.43 17.73 10.15
C GLY A 243 23.60 18.44 11.22
N CYS A 244 22.90 17.70 12.09
CA CYS A 244 22.12 18.23 13.21
C CYS A 244 22.55 17.62 14.56
N GLY A 245 22.00 18.10 15.67
CA GLY A 245 22.15 17.47 16.97
C GLY A 245 21.21 16.27 17.13
N VAL A 246 21.55 15.33 18.03
CA VAL A 246 20.66 14.20 18.37
C VAL A 246 19.32 14.68 18.94
N ALA A 247 19.33 15.79 19.69
CA ALA A 247 18.13 16.39 20.25
C ALA A 247 17.20 17.01 19.18
N ASP A 248 17.72 17.29 17.98
CA ASP A 248 16.96 17.84 16.86
C ASP A 248 16.32 16.75 16.00
N LEU A 249 16.70 15.48 16.21
CA LEU A 249 16.13 14.35 15.49
C LEU A 249 14.63 14.27 15.75
N SER A 250 13.88 14.30 14.66
CA SER A 250 12.44 14.39 14.68
C SER A 250 11.86 13.72 13.43
N PRO A 251 10.56 13.39 13.42
CA PRO A 251 9.89 12.87 12.22
C PRO A 251 10.11 13.71 10.97
N GLN A 252 10.20 15.04 11.11
CA GLN A 252 10.48 15.94 10.01
C GLN A 252 11.90 15.72 9.44
N ILE A 253 12.92 15.66 10.30
CA ILE A 253 14.30 15.40 9.88
C ILE A 253 14.44 14.03 9.20
N PHE A 254 13.76 13.00 9.71
CA PHE A 254 13.75 11.67 9.10
C PHE A 254 13.08 11.67 7.73
N ALA A 255 11.97 12.39 7.58
CA ALA A 255 11.26 12.47 6.31
C ALA A 255 12.06 13.17 5.20
N GLU A 256 12.83 14.20 5.55
CA GLU A 256 13.64 14.97 4.59
C GLU A 256 14.97 14.30 4.21
N ASN A 257 15.48 13.41 5.07
CA ASN A 257 16.80 12.77 4.95
C ASN A 257 16.71 11.23 5.08
N PRO A 258 15.90 10.54 4.26
CA PRO A 258 15.67 9.12 4.45
C PRO A 258 16.94 8.30 4.19
N ILE A 259 16.96 7.08 4.70
CA ILE A 259 18.00 6.11 4.38
C ILE A 259 17.52 5.24 3.22
N LEU A 260 18.37 5.05 2.22
CA LEU A 260 18.08 4.30 1.01
C LEU A 260 18.90 2.99 0.97
N VAL A 261 18.23 1.89 0.63
CA VAL A 261 18.87 0.62 0.30
C VAL A 261 18.86 0.43 -1.21
N ARG A 262 19.96 -0.10 -1.76
CA ARG A 262 20.03 -0.41 -3.20
C ARG A 262 19.67 -1.87 -3.45
N TYR A 263 18.66 -2.11 -4.26
CA TYR A 263 18.23 -3.46 -4.67
C TYR A 263 17.86 -3.47 -6.16
N ASN A 264 18.35 -4.45 -6.91
CA ASN A 264 18.15 -4.58 -8.37
C ASN A 264 18.35 -3.26 -9.15
N GLN A 265 19.46 -2.57 -8.85
CA GLN A 265 19.84 -1.27 -9.43
C GLN A 265 18.97 -0.06 -9.04
N ASN A 266 17.86 -0.26 -8.33
CA ASN A 266 17.00 0.79 -7.80
C ASN A 266 17.35 1.12 -6.34
N TYR A 267 16.91 2.29 -5.90
CA TYR A 267 16.95 2.68 -4.49
C TYR A 267 15.55 2.56 -3.89
N TYR A 268 15.48 2.06 -2.66
CA TYR A 268 14.25 1.96 -1.88
C TYR A 268 14.45 2.58 -0.52
N VAL A 269 13.45 3.29 -0.03
CA VAL A 269 13.52 3.95 1.27
C VAL A 269 13.37 2.94 2.41
N ARG A 270 14.15 3.14 3.46
CA ARG A 270 14.04 2.53 4.78
C ARG A 270 13.79 3.64 5.79
N ALA A 271 12.52 3.85 6.11
CA ALA A 271 12.12 5.01 6.91
C ALA A 271 12.44 4.79 8.39
N ILE A 272 13.04 5.81 9.01
CA ILE A 272 13.25 5.88 10.46
C ILE A 272 11.93 6.33 11.10
N SER A 273 11.47 5.59 12.10
CA SER A 273 10.28 5.93 12.89
C SER A 273 10.62 6.83 14.07
N SER A 274 11.69 6.53 14.80
CA SER A 274 12.03 7.17 16.07
C SER A 274 13.45 6.85 16.54
N VAL A 275 13.94 7.64 17.50
CA VAL A 275 15.10 7.30 18.31
C VAL A 275 14.64 6.48 19.52
N LYS A 276 15.31 5.36 19.80
CA LYS A 276 15.09 4.52 20.98
C LYS A 276 16.23 4.69 21.98
N ASP A 277 15.86 4.91 23.23
CA ASP A 277 16.77 5.10 24.38
C ASP A 277 17.89 6.14 24.16
N GLY A 278 17.65 7.10 23.25
CA GLY A 278 18.62 8.13 22.87
C GLY A 278 19.83 7.65 22.07
N GLN A 279 19.87 6.37 21.66
CA GLN A 279 21.02 5.75 21.02
C GLN A 279 20.68 5.02 19.73
N ALA A 280 19.67 4.15 19.75
CA ALA A 280 19.29 3.34 18.61
C ALA A 280 18.28 4.06 17.70
N LEU A 281 18.23 3.68 16.43
CA LEU A 281 17.21 4.12 15.48
C LEU A 281 16.23 2.97 15.23
N SER A 282 14.94 3.25 15.36
CA SER A 282 13.90 2.30 14.98
C SER A 282 13.44 2.58 13.55
N PHE A 283 13.30 1.52 12.75
CA PHE A 283 12.89 1.59 11.35
C PHE A 283 11.50 0.98 11.13
N LEU A 284 10.89 1.30 9.98
CA LEU A 284 9.62 0.72 9.52
C LEU A 284 9.80 -0.48 8.60
N ALA A 285 11.04 -0.90 8.36
CA ALA A 285 11.44 -2.08 7.61
C ALA A 285 12.65 -2.73 8.28
N ALA A 286 12.86 -4.03 8.03
CA ALA A 286 14.02 -4.73 8.57
C ALA A 286 15.32 -4.25 7.91
N ILE A 287 16.41 -4.25 8.69
CA ILE A 287 17.75 -3.89 8.25
C ILE A 287 18.72 -4.87 8.90
N ASP A 288 19.49 -5.58 8.08
CA ASP A 288 20.50 -6.54 8.53
C ASP A 288 21.87 -5.89 8.77
N ASP A 289 22.69 -6.58 9.57
CA ASP A 289 24.09 -6.24 9.77
C ASP A 289 24.88 -6.27 8.45
N GLY A 290 25.83 -5.34 8.32
CA GLY A 290 26.73 -5.24 7.18
C GLY A 290 26.09 -4.68 5.91
N VAL A 291 24.79 -4.33 5.95
CA VAL A 291 24.13 -3.67 4.81
C VAL A 291 24.71 -2.28 4.60
N VAL A 292 25.09 -1.99 3.36
CA VAL A 292 25.49 -0.65 2.93
C VAL A 292 24.25 0.12 2.50
N LEU A 293 24.02 1.24 3.16
CA LEU A 293 22.92 2.15 2.88
C LEU A 293 23.46 3.50 2.39
N THR A 294 22.59 4.29 1.80
CA THR A 294 22.91 5.61 1.26
C THR A 294 21.97 6.64 1.85
N LEU A 295 22.50 7.77 2.30
CA LEU A 295 21.65 8.88 2.73
C LEU A 295 20.95 9.46 1.50
N GLY A 296 19.62 9.57 1.57
CA GLY A 296 18.77 10.18 0.57
C GLY A 296 18.50 11.65 0.87
N LYS A 297 18.06 12.37 -0.15
CA LYS A 297 17.62 13.76 -0.03
C LYS A 297 16.26 13.92 -0.73
N GLY A 298 15.30 14.52 -0.02
CA GLY A 298 13.99 14.83 -0.59
C GLY A 298 14.04 15.87 -1.72
N THR A 299 13.23 15.65 -2.75
CA THR A 299 12.99 16.56 -3.88
C THR A 299 11.54 17.05 -3.90
N GLU A 300 11.09 17.66 -5.00
CA GLU A 300 9.71 18.16 -5.14
C GLU A 300 8.66 17.03 -5.18
N ILE A 301 8.04 16.75 -4.03
CA ILE A 301 7.05 15.66 -3.86
C ILE A 301 5.85 15.77 -4.82
N ILE A 302 5.30 16.96 -5.04
CA ILE A 302 4.13 17.16 -5.93
C ILE A 302 4.48 16.94 -7.40
N LYS A 303 5.64 17.45 -7.84
CA LYS A 303 6.13 17.23 -9.20
C LYS A 303 6.39 15.75 -9.47
N THR A 304 6.94 15.04 -8.48
CA THR A 304 7.17 13.60 -8.55
C THR A 304 5.84 12.83 -8.59
N LEU A 305 4.86 13.23 -7.77
CA LEU A 305 3.52 12.68 -7.77
C LEU A 305 2.83 12.84 -9.14
N GLU A 306 2.84 14.05 -9.70
CA GLU A 306 2.27 14.32 -11.03
C GLU A 306 2.94 13.47 -12.12
N ALA A 307 4.27 13.44 -12.15
CA ALA A 307 5.02 12.63 -13.11
C ALA A 307 4.74 11.13 -12.97
N GLY A 308 4.70 10.63 -11.73
CA GLY A 308 4.45 9.22 -11.42
C GLY A 308 3.03 8.75 -11.72
N LEU A 309 2.04 9.64 -11.62
CA LEU A 309 0.65 9.33 -11.98
C LEU A 309 0.35 9.52 -13.47
N SER A 310 1.18 10.25 -14.20
CA SER A 310 1.05 10.53 -15.64
C SER A 310 1.52 9.37 -16.54
N VAL A 311 1.21 8.13 -16.14
CA VAL A 311 1.49 6.94 -16.95
C VAL A 311 0.56 6.87 -18.15
N SER A 312 1.06 6.29 -19.25
CA SER A 312 0.31 6.12 -20.49
C SER A 312 0.39 4.67 -20.94
N GLY A 313 -0.76 4.09 -21.27
CA GLY A 313 -0.89 2.72 -21.76
C GLY A 313 -0.65 2.61 -23.27
N PRO A 314 -0.91 1.43 -23.85
CA PRO A 314 -0.83 1.20 -25.29
C PRO A 314 -1.60 2.27 -26.09
N GLY A 315 -0.95 2.85 -27.10
CA GLY A 315 -1.56 3.89 -27.93
C GLY A 315 -1.66 5.28 -27.27
N GLY A 316 -1.03 5.49 -26.11
CA GLY A 316 -1.07 6.78 -25.40
C GLY A 316 -2.35 6.99 -24.59
N LEU A 317 -3.10 5.91 -24.32
CA LEU A 317 -4.31 5.97 -23.50
C LEU A 317 -3.96 6.30 -22.05
N THR A 318 -4.80 7.10 -21.42
CA THR A 318 -4.71 7.35 -19.97
C THR A 318 -5.41 6.22 -19.20
N PRO A 319 -5.03 5.95 -17.94
CA PRO A 319 -5.69 4.93 -17.13
C PRO A 319 -7.17 5.26 -16.90
N ASP A 320 -8.04 4.25 -16.90
CA ASP A 320 -9.42 4.38 -16.40
C ASP A 320 -9.40 4.67 -14.90
N PHE A 321 -8.57 3.96 -14.14
CA PHE A 321 -8.32 4.26 -12.73
C PHE A 321 -6.94 3.76 -12.30
N ILE A 322 -6.49 4.25 -11.15
CA ILE A 322 -5.28 3.75 -10.48
C ILE A 322 -5.69 3.25 -9.10
N LEU A 323 -5.42 1.98 -8.81
CA LEU A 323 -5.48 1.47 -7.43
C LEU A 323 -4.17 1.84 -6.73
N GLY A 324 -4.22 2.73 -5.74
CA GLY A 324 -3.06 3.32 -5.08
C GLY A 324 -2.86 2.88 -3.62
N PHE A 325 -1.60 2.62 -3.28
CA PHE A 325 -1.07 2.32 -1.96
C PHE A 325 -0.04 3.40 -1.64
N ASP A 326 -0.42 4.38 -0.82
CA ASP A 326 0.37 5.59 -0.62
C ASP A 326 0.83 5.72 0.83
N CYS A 327 2.13 5.66 1.07
CA CYS A 327 2.66 5.65 2.42
C CYS A 327 2.10 6.78 3.29
N VAL A 328 1.67 6.46 4.52
CA VAL A 328 1.23 7.46 5.49
C VAL A 328 2.29 8.54 5.73
N LEU A 329 3.57 8.18 5.64
CA LEU A 329 4.66 9.14 5.78
C LEU A 329 4.71 10.17 4.64
N ARG A 330 4.31 9.80 3.41
CA ARG A 330 4.18 10.75 2.30
C ARG A 330 3.03 11.70 2.55
N LYS A 331 1.87 11.19 2.98
CA LYS A 331 0.73 12.01 3.36
C LYS A 331 1.10 13.00 4.48
N LEU A 332 1.81 12.56 5.51
CA LEU A 332 2.28 13.43 6.60
C LEU A 332 3.18 14.54 6.08
N GLU A 333 4.14 14.23 5.20
CA GLU A 333 5.00 15.26 4.59
C GLU A 333 4.20 16.26 3.76
N ILE A 334 3.25 15.78 2.95
CA ILE A 334 2.34 16.62 2.15
C ILE A 334 1.52 17.55 3.05
N GLU A 335 0.98 17.03 4.15
CA GLU A 335 0.20 17.82 5.12
C GLU A 335 1.07 18.86 5.83
N GLN A 336 2.27 18.49 6.28
CA GLN A 336 3.23 19.41 6.91
C GLN A 336 3.63 20.56 5.98
N LYS A 337 3.84 20.25 4.69
CA LYS A 337 4.15 21.25 3.66
C LYS A 337 2.93 22.01 3.15
N GLN A 338 1.73 21.73 3.68
CA GLN A 338 0.46 22.35 3.29
C GLN A 338 0.07 22.11 1.82
N LEU A 339 0.50 20.98 1.26
CA LEU A 339 0.31 20.61 -0.14
C LEU A 339 -0.88 19.66 -0.36
N GLY A 340 -1.69 19.40 0.67
CA GLY A 340 -2.80 18.43 0.63
C GLY A 340 -3.86 18.71 -0.44
N THR A 341 -4.16 19.99 -0.70
CA THR A 341 -5.09 20.41 -1.76
C THR A 341 -4.56 20.05 -3.14
N GLU A 342 -3.27 20.29 -3.40
CA GLU A 342 -2.61 20.01 -4.68
C GLU A 342 -2.51 18.50 -4.92
N ALA A 343 -2.04 17.75 -3.92
CA ALA A 343 -1.99 16.30 -3.98
C ALA A 343 -3.38 15.69 -4.25
N SER A 344 -4.41 16.16 -3.53
CA SER A 344 -5.78 15.72 -3.75
C SER A 344 -6.29 16.04 -5.15
N ALA A 345 -5.91 17.20 -5.72
CA ALA A 345 -6.26 17.54 -7.09
C ALA A 345 -5.63 16.58 -8.11
N LEU A 346 -4.37 16.20 -7.91
CA LEU A 346 -3.69 15.19 -8.74
C LEU A 346 -4.36 13.82 -8.62
N PHE A 347 -4.66 13.35 -7.40
CA PHE A 347 -5.35 12.07 -7.22
C PHE A 347 -6.72 12.04 -7.92
N ARG A 348 -7.49 13.13 -7.86
CA ARG A 348 -8.75 13.24 -8.59
C ARG A 348 -8.54 13.22 -10.11
N ALA A 349 -7.59 14.02 -10.61
CA ALA A 349 -7.33 14.13 -12.04
C ALA A 349 -6.92 12.79 -12.67
N HIS A 350 -6.20 11.95 -11.91
CA HIS A 350 -5.75 10.63 -12.33
C HIS A 350 -6.63 9.47 -11.85
N ARG A 351 -7.81 9.76 -11.28
CA ARG A 351 -8.77 8.76 -10.75
C ARG A 351 -8.09 7.71 -9.85
N VAL A 352 -7.25 8.19 -8.94
CA VAL A 352 -6.58 7.35 -7.96
C VAL A 352 -7.58 6.99 -6.86
N LEU A 353 -7.69 5.70 -6.58
CA LEU A 353 -8.54 5.13 -5.54
C LEU A 353 -7.68 4.22 -4.67
N GLY A 354 -7.84 4.26 -3.37
CA GLY A 354 -7.01 3.45 -2.49
C GLY A 354 -6.89 4.04 -1.10
N PHE A 355 -5.73 3.85 -0.48
CA PHE A 355 -5.55 4.20 0.92
C PHE A 355 -4.12 4.53 1.30
N ASN A 356 -4.01 5.16 2.48
CA ASN A 356 -2.73 5.40 3.10
C ASN A 356 -2.28 4.20 3.93
N THR A 357 -1.06 3.74 3.65
CA THR A 357 -0.47 2.48 4.14
C THR A 357 0.58 2.72 5.22
N TYR A 358 0.89 1.68 6.01
CA TYR A 358 2.07 1.69 6.91
C TYR A 358 3.37 1.22 6.22
N GLY A 359 3.23 0.74 5.00
CA GLY A 359 4.32 0.43 4.07
C GLY A 359 3.74 -0.20 2.81
N GLU A 360 4.53 -0.22 1.75
CA GLU A 360 4.09 -0.60 0.41
C GLU A 360 4.83 -1.86 -0.04
N GLN A 361 4.19 -2.68 -0.86
CA GLN A 361 4.79 -3.91 -1.38
C GLN A 361 4.82 -3.91 -2.91
N HIS A 362 6.00 -4.07 -3.49
CA HIS A 362 6.18 -4.25 -4.93
C HIS A 362 7.54 -4.88 -5.25
N CYS A 363 7.64 -5.65 -6.34
CA CYS A 363 8.89 -6.26 -6.83
C CYS A 363 9.69 -7.02 -5.75
N GLY A 364 9.01 -7.78 -4.89
CA GLY A 364 9.65 -8.51 -3.79
C GLY A 364 10.22 -7.65 -2.66
N VAL A 365 9.91 -6.36 -2.60
CA VAL A 365 10.45 -5.42 -1.61
C VAL A 365 9.32 -4.76 -0.83
N HIS A 366 9.48 -4.71 0.50
CA HIS A 366 8.70 -3.83 1.37
C HIS A 366 9.37 -2.45 1.39
N MET A 367 8.57 -1.42 1.11
CA MET A 367 9.01 -0.05 0.91
C MET A 367 8.30 0.86 1.92
N ASN A 368 8.94 1.98 2.23
CA ASN A 368 8.34 3.07 2.98
C ASN A 368 8.43 4.34 2.15
N GLN A 369 7.69 5.39 2.53
CA GLN A 369 7.67 6.69 1.85
C GLN A 369 7.52 6.59 0.31
N THR A 370 6.89 5.52 -0.17
CA THR A 370 6.73 5.24 -1.60
C THR A 370 5.24 5.27 -1.95
N PHE A 371 4.93 5.65 -3.18
CA PHE A 371 3.63 5.37 -3.77
C PHE A 371 3.77 4.13 -4.64
N VAL A 372 2.99 3.10 -4.34
CA VAL A 372 2.83 1.92 -5.20
C VAL A 372 1.42 1.91 -5.75
N GLY A 373 1.23 1.53 -7.01
CA GLY A 373 -0.10 1.41 -7.56
C GLY A 373 -0.18 0.57 -8.81
N VAL A 374 -1.41 0.36 -9.27
CA VAL A 374 -1.72 -0.34 -10.51
C VAL A 374 -2.64 0.55 -11.32
N ALA A 375 -2.15 1.06 -12.45
CA ALA A 375 -2.97 1.72 -13.46
C ALA A 375 -3.70 0.67 -14.30
N PHE A 376 -5.02 0.77 -14.38
CA PHE A 376 -5.86 -0.05 -15.25
C PHE A 376 -6.33 0.78 -16.44
N PHE A 377 -6.27 0.19 -17.63
CA PHE A 377 -6.71 0.78 -18.89
C PHE A 377 -7.79 -0.08 -19.52
N ASP A 378 -8.44 0.43 -20.56
CA ASP A 378 -9.41 -0.31 -21.35
C ASP A 378 -8.88 -1.70 -21.78
N PRO A 379 -9.77 -2.70 -21.95
CA PRO A 379 -9.38 -3.96 -22.55
C PRO A 379 -8.65 -3.72 -23.87
N ALA A 380 -7.63 -4.54 -24.16
CA ALA A 380 -7.03 -4.52 -25.49
C ALA A 380 -8.15 -4.79 -26.50
N GLY A 381 -8.45 -3.79 -27.35
CA GLY A 381 -9.58 -3.84 -28.26
C GLY A 381 -9.60 -5.20 -28.94
N ARG A 382 -10.68 -5.97 -28.74
CA ARG A 382 -10.86 -7.23 -29.47
C ARG A 382 -10.76 -6.83 -30.93
N ALA A 383 -9.67 -7.21 -31.60
CA ALA A 383 -9.60 -7.13 -33.04
C ALA A 383 -10.79 -7.97 -33.52
N LEU A 384 -11.87 -7.29 -33.88
CA LEU A 384 -13.01 -7.88 -34.57
C LEU A 384 -12.43 -8.30 -35.92
N GLY A 385 -11.98 -9.55 -35.98
CA GLY A 385 -11.66 -10.25 -37.22
C GLY A 385 -12.93 -10.57 -37.99
#